data_AF-A0A957QW62-F1
#
_entry.id   AF-A0A957QW62-F1
#
_cell.length_a   1.000
_cell.length_b   1.000
_cell.length_c   1.000
_cell.angle_alpha   90.00
_cell.angle_beta   90.00
_cell.angle_gamma   90.00
#
_symmetry.space_group_name_H-M   'P 1'
#
loop_
_entity.id
_entity.type
_entity.pdbx_description
1 polymer ?
#
loop_
_entity_poly.entity_id
_entity_poly.type
_entity_poly.pdbx_seq_one_letter_code
_entity_poly.pdbx_strand_id
1 'polypeptide(L)' 'TVTTFDGQGRPLTVSTSGLAPVTYSYDARGRLTTTVEGEGASQRTTVLSYDALGRLSSRTDALGAVTTYGYDAAGRRIAE' A
#
# COMPACT_ATOMS: atom_id res chain seq x y z
N THR A 1 -8.34 19.76 -2.00
CA THR A 1 -8.05 18.40 -1.52
C THR A 1 -8.17 18.40 -0.01
N VAL A 2 -8.80 17.36 0.54
CA VAL A 2 -8.92 17.14 1.98
C VAL A 2 -8.12 15.88 2.30
N THR A 3 -7.26 15.96 3.30
CA THR A 3 -6.46 14.82 3.77
C THR A 3 -6.73 14.60 5.24
N THR A 4 -7.10 13.37 5.62
CA THR A 4 -7.16 12.94 7.01
C THR A 4 -5.86 12.25 7.38
N PHE A 5 -5.48 12.32 8.65
CA PHE A 5 -4.26 11.70 9.17
C PHE A 5 -4.59 10.83 10.36
N ASP A 6 -3.75 9.82 10.61
CA ASP A 6 -3.77 9.07 11.86
C ASP A 6 -3.07 9.85 13.00
N GLY A 7 -3.02 9.24 14.20
CA GLY A 7 -2.36 9.85 15.36
C GLY A 7 -0.84 10.01 15.25
N GLN A 8 -0.21 9.45 14.22
CA GLN A 8 1.22 9.59 13.90
C GLN A 8 1.46 10.60 12.77
N GLY A 9 0.40 11.28 12.30
CA GLY A 9 0.49 12.25 11.20
C GLY A 9 0.66 11.61 9.82
N ARG A 10 0.38 10.31 9.66
CA ARG A 10 0.40 9.62 8.36
C ARG A 10 -0.97 9.74 7.70
N PRO A 11 -1.05 9.93 6.37
CA PRO A 11 -2.33 10.15 5.69
C PRO A 11 -3.20 8.88 5.75
N LEU A 12 -4.45 9.00 6.20
CA LEU A 12 -5.42 7.90 6.22
C LEU A 12 -6.28 7.93 4.96
N THR A 13 -6.79 9.10 4.58
CA THR A 13 -7.59 9.29 3.37
C THR A 13 -7.21 10.60 2.69
N VAL A 14 -7.10 10.59 1.37
CA VAL A 14 -6.92 11.77 0.53
C VAL A 14 -8.10 11.86 -0.43
N SER A 15 -8.86 12.95 -0.34
CA SER A 15 -10.01 13.23 -1.21
C SER A 15 -9.75 14.49 -2.02
N THR A 16 -9.65 14.36 -3.34
CA THR A 16 -9.50 15.48 -4.27
C THR A 16 -10.78 15.67 -5.07
N SER A 17 -11.27 16.90 -5.17
CA SER A 17 -12.49 17.20 -5.93
C SER A 17 -12.34 16.72 -7.38
N GLY A 18 -13.32 15.95 -7.87
CA GLY A 18 -13.31 15.39 -9.22
C GLY A 18 -12.44 14.13 -9.39
N LEU A 19 -11.81 13.61 -8.34
CA LEU A 19 -11.06 12.35 -8.36
C LEU A 19 -11.62 11.36 -7.34
N ALA A 20 -11.38 10.07 -7.58
CA ALA A 20 -11.66 9.03 -6.62
C ALA A 20 -10.82 9.24 -5.34
N PRO A 21 -11.39 9.08 -4.13
CA PRO A 21 -10.61 9.18 -2.90
C PRO A 21 -9.63 8.02 -2.80
N VAL A 22 -8.55 8.23 -2.06
CA VAL A 22 -7.54 7.20 -1.80
C VAL A 22 -7.40 7.00 -0.31
N THR A 23 -7.57 5.77 0.17
CA THR A 23 -7.39 5.37 1.57
C THR A 23 -6.12 4.54 1.72
N TYR A 24 -5.40 4.76 2.81
CA TYR A 24 -4.15 4.08 3.15
C TYR A 24 -4.31 3.32 4.47
N SER A 25 -3.73 2.14 4.56
CA SER A 25 -3.61 1.39 5.82
C SER A 25 -2.16 1.07 6.10
N TYR A 26 -1.81 1.04 7.38
CA TYR A 26 -0.43 0.83 7.80
C TYR A 26 -0.35 -0.26 8.87
N ASP A 27 0.77 -0.97 8.90
CA ASP A 27 1.09 -1.84 10.02
C ASP A 27 1.58 -1.07 11.26
N ALA A 28 1.77 -1.82 12.34
CA ALA A 28 2.27 -1.30 13.62
C ALA A 28 3.69 -0.68 13.54
N ARG A 29 4.44 -0.97 12.47
CA ARG A 29 5.80 -0.46 12.25
C ARG A 29 5.86 0.81 11.41
N GLY A 30 4.73 1.31 10.90
CA GLY A 30 4.77 2.48 10.03
C GLY A 30 4.46 2.20 8.57
N ARG A 31 4.51 0.94 8.13
CA ARG A 31 4.64 0.58 6.72
C ARG A 31 3.27 0.44 6.05
N LEU A 32 3.15 0.92 4.82
CA LEU A 32 1.90 0.90 4.05
C LEU A 32 1.52 -0.53 3.66
N THR A 33 0.42 -1.05 4.16
CA THR A 33 -0.05 -2.41 3.85
C THR A 33 -1.13 -2.45 2.78
N THR A 34 -1.93 -1.39 2.68
CA THR A 34 -3.04 -1.35 1.72
C THR A 34 -3.23 0.06 1.18
N THR A 35 -3.48 0.15 -0.11
CA THR A 35 -4.02 1.35 -0.76
C THR A 35 -5.34 1.00 -1.43
N VAL A 36 -6.33 1.83 -1.21
CA VAL A 36 -7.68 1.65 -1.73
C VAL A 36 -8.07 2.90 -2.49
N GLU A 37 -8.27 2.79 -3.79
CA GLU A 37 -8.70 3.91 -4.64
C GLU A 37 -10.18 3.75 -5.01
N GLY A 38 -10.97 4.79 -4.77
CA GLY A 38 -12.41 4.77 -5.01
C GLY A 38 -13.23 4.18 -3.87
N GLU A 39 -14.55 4.19 -4.06
CA GLU A 39 -15.53 3.77 -3.06
C GLU A 39 -16.54 2.80 -3.67
N GLY A 40 -17.17 2.00 -2.82
CA GLY A 40 -18.20 1.05 -3.22
C GLY A 40 -17.71 0.06 -4.28
N ALA A 41 -18.51 -0.14 -5.32
CA ALA A 41 -18.23 -1.14 -6.37
C ALA A 41 -17.07 -0.77 -7.31
N SER A 42 -16.62 0.48 -7.33
CA SER A 42 -15.50 0.94 -8.17
C SER A 42 -14.16 0.93 -7.44
N GLN A 43 -14.13 0.35 -6.24
CA GLN A 43 -12.96 0.30 -5.40
C GLN A 43 -11.86 -0.57 -6.01
N ARG A 44 -10.63 -0.05 -6.02
CA ARG A 44 -9.42 -0.74 -6.47
C ARG A 44 -8.47 -0.86 -5.30
N THR A 45 -8.20 -2.10 -4.88
CA THR A 45 -7.39 -2.39 -3.70
C THR A 45 -6.03 -2.93 -4.11
N THR A 46 -4.96 -2.29 -3.68
CA THR A 46 -3.58 -2.80 -3.77
C THR A 46 -3.12 -3.19 -2.38
N VAL A 47 -2.56 -4.39 -2.24
CA VAL A 47 -2.03 -4.93 -0.97
C VAL A 47 -0.52 -5.08 -1.08
N LEU A 48 0.18 -4.70 -0.01
CA LEU A 48 1.63 -4.77 0.12
C LEU A 48 1.99 -5.63 1.33
N SER A 49 2.90 -6.57 1.13
CA SER A 49 3.46 -7.40 2.20
C SER A 49 4.95 -7.18 2.30
N TYR A 50 5.48 -7.32 3.52
CA TYR A 50 6.88 -7.07 3.80
C TYR A 50 7.52 -8.26 4.51
N ASP A 51 8.80 -8.48 4.25
CA ASP A 51 9.60 -9.44 4.99
C ASP A 51 9.96 -8.94 6.41
N ALA A 52 10.64 -9.80 7.16
CA ALA A 52 11.06 -9.51 8.53
C ALA A 52 12.07 -8.35 8.64
N LEU A 53 12.76 -8.02 7.54
CA LEU A 53 13.75 -6.95 7.46
C LEU A 53 13.15 -5.61 7.03
N GLY A 54 11.85 -5.54 6.75
CA GLY A 54 11.23 -4.28 6.33
C GLY A 54 11.04 -4.13 4.82
N ARG A 55 11.49 -5.09 4.02
CA ARG A 55 11.52 -4.96 2.55
C ARG A 55 10.23 -5.51 1.95
N LEU A 56 9.75 -4.89 0.87
CA LEU A 56 8.53 -5.32 0.18
C LEU A 56 8.72 -6.74 -0.35
N SER A 57 7.97 -7.72 0.11
CA SER A 57 8.08 -9.12 -0.33
C SER A 57 7.03 -9.50 -1.37
N SER A 58 5.88 -8.82 -1.37
CA SER A 58 4.81 -9.05 -2.35
C SER A 58 3.95 -7.82 -2.52
N ARG A 59 3.44 -7.64 -3.74
CA ARG A 59 2.42 -6.66 -4.11
C ARG A 59 1.31 -7.39 -4.86
N THR A 60 0.08 -7.22 -4.40
CA THR A 60 -1.12 -7.64 -5.13
C THR A 60 -1.81 -6.39 -5.63
N ASP A 61 -2.01 -6.26 -6.95
CA ASP A 61 -2.73 -5.14 -7.53
C ASP A 61 -4.26 -5.33 -7.48
N ALA A 62 -5.00 -4.30 -7.93
CA ALA A 62 -6.46 -4.30 -7.92
C ALA A 62 -7.10 -5.31 -8.89
N LEU A 63 -6.34 -5.87 -9.84
CA LEU A 63 -6.78 -6.94 -10.73
C LEU A 63 -6.47 -8.32 -10.14
N GLY A 64 -5.84 -8.37 -8.95
CA GLY A 64 -5.42 -9.60 -8.28
C GLY A 64 -4.09 -10.14 -8.79
N ALA A 65 -3.37 -9.42 -9.66
CA ALA A 65 -2.06 -9.87 -10.10
C ALA A 65 -1.07 -9.70 -8.95
N VAL A 66 -0.27 -10.75 -8.72
CA VAL A 66 0.71 -10.79 -7.63
C VAL A 66 2.11 -10.68 -8.20
N THR A 67 2.87 -9.71 -7.73
CA THR A 67 4.30 -9.58 -7.98
C THR A 67 5.06 -9.86 -6.70
N THR A 68 5.99 -10.81 -6.73
CA THR A 68 6.81 -11.17 -5.57
C THR A 68 8.22 -10.65 -5.71
N TYR A 69 8.82 -10.29 -4.58
CA TYR A 69 10.13 -9.67 -4.53
C TYR A 69 11.04 -10.53 -3.66
N GLY A 70 12.06 -11.12 -4.28
CA GLY A 70 13.11 -11.86 -3.61
C GLY A 70 14.33 -10.98 -3.38
N TYR A 71 15.02 -11.16 -2.26
CA TYR A 71 16.26 -10.45 -1.94
C TYR A 71 17.34 -11.40 -1.43
N ASP A 72 18.58 -11.13 -1.78
CA ASP A 72 19.73 -11.82 -1.21
C ASP A 72 20.11 -11.26 0.19
N ALA A 73 21.11 -11.90 0.81
CA ALA A 73 21.63 -11.50 2.12
C ALA A 73 22.28 -10.11 2.13
N ALA A 74 22.72 -9.61 0.97
CA ALA A 74 23.25 -8.26 0.80
C ALA A 74 22.15 -7.21 0.57
N GLY A 75 20.89 -7.63 0.52
CA GLY A 75 19.75 -6.73 0.30
C GLY A 75 19.44 -6.42 -1.16
N ARG A 76 20.10 -7.08 -2.11
CA ARG A 76 19.88 -6.87 -3.54
C ARG A 76 18.66 -7.68 -3.98
N ARG A 77 17.82 -7.09 -4.82
CA ARG A 77 16.66 -7.76 -5.41
C ARG A 77 17.14 -8.82 -6.41
N ILE A 78 16.63 -10.04 -6.29
CA ILE A 78 16.98 -11.18 -7.14
C ILE A 78 15.78 -11.78 -7.89
N ALA A 79 14.56 -11.28 -7.66
CA ALA A 79 13.35 -11.75 -8.35
C ALA A 79 12.28 -10.65 -8.52
N GLU A 80 11.51 -10.77 -9.62
CA GLU A 80 10.23 -10.12 -9.94
C GLU A 80 9.24 -11.17 -10.45
#